data_AF-A0A1D9BCN7-F1
#
_entry.id   AF-A0A1D9BCN7-F1
#
_cell.length_a   1.000
_cell.length_b   1.000
_cell.length_c   1.000
_cell.angle_alpha   90.00
_cell.angle_beta   90.00
_cell.angle_gamma   90.00
#
_symmetry.space_group_name_H-M   'P 1'
#
loop_
_entity.id
_entity.type
_entity.pdbx_description
1 polymer ?
#
loop_
_entity_poly.entity_id
_entity_poly.type
_entity_poly.pdbx_seq_one_letter_code
_entity_poly.pdbx_strand_id
1 'polypeptide(L)' 'MRALLLVLLLTGCASTPAPVRVPVAVSCLGRDPEPPVYRYGIGDYPGATEAARFLAADLIEAQRYISDLRRQMAGCR' A
#
# COMPACT_ATOMS: atom_id res chain seq x y z
N MET A 1 4.63 1.89 64.76
CA MET A 1 5.34 1.27 63.61
C MET A 1 4.43 0.45 62.70
N ARG A 2 3.39 -0.25 63.22
CA ARG A 2 2.42 -1.02 62.40
C ARG A 2 1.59 -0.19 61.39
N ALA A 3 1.31 1.08 61.70
CA ALA A 3 0.50 1.94 60.83
C ALA A 3 1.21 2.36 59.52
N LEU A 4 2.56 2.41 59.50
CA LEU A 4 3.30 2.78 58.29
C LEU A 4 3.26 1.69 57.21
N LEU A 5 3.26 0.41 57.60
CA LEU A 5 3.19 -0.69 56.63
C LEU A 5 1.87 -0.68 55.85
N LEU A 6 0.73 -0.37 56.49
CA LEU A 6 -0.57 -0.38 55.81
C LEU A 6 -0.70 0.69 54.72
N VAL A 7 0.01 1.82 54.84
CA VAL A 7 -0.05 2.91 53.85
C VAL A 7 0.75 2.58 52.58
N LEU A 8 1.83 1.80 52.69
CA LEU A 8 2.63 1.37 51.53
C LEU A 8 1.96 0.30 50.67
N LEU A 9 1.03 -0.50 51.23
CA LEU A 9 0.31 -1.51 50.46
C LEU A 9 -0.81 -0.92 49.57
N LEU A 10 -1.30 0.29 49.87
CA LEU A 10 -2.45 0.89 49.17
C LEU A 10 -2.08 1.69 47.90
N THR A 11 -0.80 1.97 47.65
CA THR A 11 -0.35 2.76 46.49
C THR A 11 -0.03 1.93 45.24
N GLY A 12 -0.19 0.60 45.30
CA GLY A 12 0.20 -0.31 44.21
C GLY A 12 -0.80 -0.54 43.07
N CYS A 13 -2.03 -0.02 43.14
CA CYS A 13 -3.10 -0.38 42.18
C CYS A 13 -3.51 0.73 41.19
N ALA A 14 -2.77 1.83 41.09
CA ALA A 14 -3.05 2.90 40.14
C ALA A 14 -2.27 2.76 38.81
N SER A 15 -2.17 1.54 38.26
CA SER A 15 -1.58 1.35 36.94
C SER A 15 -2.63 1.54 35.85
N THR A 16 -2.67 2.73 35.25
CA THR A 16 -3.39 2.94 34.00
C THR A 16 -2.71 2.11 32.90
N PRO A 17 -3.44 1.24 32.19
CA PRO A 17 -2.85 0.48 31.09
C PRO A 17 -2.34 1.46 30.02
N ALA A 18 -1.07 1.31 29.65
CA ALA A 18 -0.47 2.11 28.59
C ALA A 18 -1.20 1.82 27.26
N PRO A 19 -1.46 2.85 26.43
CA PRO A 19 -2.08 2.66 25.13
C PRO A 19 -1.19 1.77 24.25
N VAL A 20 -1.68 0.57 23.93
CA VAL A 20 -1.03 -0.36 23.01
C VAL A 20 -1.44 0.04 21.59
N ARG A 21 -0.46 0.47 20.77
CA ARG A 21 -0.70 0.68 19.33
C ARG A 21 -0.74 -0.67 18.65
N VAL A 22 -1.95 -1.12 18.31
CA VAL A 22 -2.17 -2.30 17.47
C VAL A 22 -2.12 -1.87 16.00
N PRO A 23 -1.24 -2.46 15.16
CA PRO A 23 -1.25 -2.19 13.73
C PRO A 23 -2.53 -2.75 13.13
N VAL A 24 -3.40 -1.86 12.64
CA VAL A 24 -4.59 -2.25 11.88
C VAL A 24 -4.18 -2.28 10.41
N ALA A 25 -4.11 -3.47 9.82
CA ALA A 25 -3.97 -3.61 8.38
C ALA A 25 -5.30 -3.21 7.73
N VAL A 26 -5.41 -1.98 7.25
CA VAL A 26 -6.51 -1.57 6.38
C VAL A 26 -6.31 -2.24 5.03
N SER A 27 -7.20 -3.16 4.67
CA SER A 27 -7.26 -3.71 3.32
C SER A 27 -7.59 -2.57 2.36
N CYS A 28 -6.68 -2.27 1.43
CA CYS A 28 -6.91 -1.34 0.34
C CYS A 28 -8.27 -1.61 -0.30
N LEU A 29 -9.17 -0.63 -0.35
CA LEU A 29 -10.56 -0.80 -0.80
C LEU A 29 -10.70 -0.98 -2.34
N GLY A 30 -9.64 -1.35 -3.04
CA GLY A 30 -9.59 -1.49 -4.50
C GLY A 30 -9.09 -2.86 -4.95
N ARG A 31 -9.51 -3.29 -6.14
CA ARG A 31 -8.84 -4.40 -6.84
C ARG A 31 -7.53 -3.88 -7.41
N ASP A 32 -6.44 -4.61 -7.20
CA ASP A 32 -5.15 -4.33 -7.85
C ASP A 32 -5.34 -4.15 -9.36
N PRO A 33 -4.71 -3.14 -9.99
CA PRO A 33 -4.83 -2.95 -11.41
C PRO A 33 -4.15 -4.12 -12.12
N GLU A 34 -4.74 -4.61 -13.19
CA GLU A 34 -4.15 -5.69 -13.97
C GLU A 34 -2.95 -5.17 -14.78
N PRO A 35 -1.78 -5.85 -14.75
CA PRO A 35 -0.64 -5.47 -15.57
C PRO A 35 -0.98 -5.55 -17.06
N PRO A 36 -0.65 -4.52 -17.87
CA PRO A 36 -0.92 -4.55 -19.29
C PRO A 36 -0.03 -5.54 -20.03
N VAL A 37 -0.55 -6.13 -21.10
CA VAL A 37 0.20 -6.95 -22.04
C VAL A 37 0.67 -6.08 -23.21
N TYR A 38 1.97 -5.84 -23.29
CA TYR A 38 2.57 -5.00 -24.33
C TYR A 38 2.64 -5.72 -25.67
N ARG A 39 2.42 -4.99 -26.76
CA ARG A 39 2.39 -5.49 -28.14
C ARG A 39 3.69 -5.23 -28.89
N TYR A 40 4.45 -4.21 -28.49
CA TYR A 40 5.77 -3.89 -29.00
C TYR A 40 6.79 -4.95 -28.59
N GLY A 41 7.64 -5.36 -29.52
CA GLY A 41 8.54 -6.50 -29.38
C GLY A 41 7.90 -7.87 -29.62
N ILE A 42 6.60 -7.94 -29.91
CA ILE A 42 5.90 -9.19 -30.26
C ILE A 42 5.68 -9.25 -31.78
N GLY A 43 6.28 -10.26 -32.41
CA GLY A 43 6.10 -10.56 -33.83
C GLY A 43 6.81 -9.56 -34.76
N ASP A 44 6.48 -9.65 -36.04
CA ASP A 44 7.04 -8.79 -37.08
C ASP A 44 6.13 -7.59 -37.37
N TYR A 45 6.76 -6.43 -37.61
CA TYR A 45 6.06 -5.21 -37.98
C TYR A 45 6.28 -4.89 -39.46
N PRO A 46 5.26 -4.39 -40.18
CA PRO A 46 5.40 -3.92 -41.57
C PRO A 46 6.10 -2.55 -41.61
N GLY A 47 7.30 -2.46 -41.04
CA GLY A 47 8.15 -1.28 -41.02
C GLY A 47 8.16 -0.51 -39.69
N ALA A 48 9.07 0.46 -39.60
CA ALA A 48 9.33 1.24 -38.39
C ALA A 48 8.13 2.10 -37.94
N THR A 49 7.32 2.60 -38.88
CA THR A 49 6.13 3.38 -38.56
C THR A 49 5.10 2.56 -37.78
N GLU A 50 4.87 1.32 -38.17
CA GLU A 50 3.91 0.46 -37.51
C GLU A 50 4.44 -0.02 -36.14
N ALA A 51 5.74 -0.34 -36.06
CA ALA A 51 6.41 -0.61 -34.79
C ALA A 51 6.29 0.59 -33.81
N ALA A 52 6.48 1.82 -34.30
CA ALA A 52 6.34 3.03 -33.50
C ALA A 52 4.91 3.26 -33.00
N ARG A 53 3.89 2.89 -33.78
CA ARG A 53 2.48 2.96 -33.34
C ARG A 53 2.21 2.02 -32.17
N PHE A 54 2.70 0.77 -32.24
CA PHE A 54 2.56 -0.17 -31.12
C PHE A 54 3.31 0.31 -29.88
N LEU A 55 4.54 0.80 -30.05
CA LEU A 55 5.31 1.37 -28.95
C LEU A 55 4.57 2.55 -28.28
N ALA A 56 4.00 3.46 -29.08
CA ALA A 56 3.26 4.60 -28.56
C ALA A 56 2.00 4.17 -27.79
N ALA A 57 1.25 3.19 -28.30
CA ALA A 57 0.09 2.65 -27.62
C ALA A 57 0.47 1.98 -26.29
N ASP A 58 1.51 1.16 -26.28
CA ASP A 58 2.00 0.48 -25.07
C ASP A 58 2.51 1.46 -24.01
N LEU A 59 3.15 2.56 -24.44
CA LEU A 59 3.60 3.61 -23.51
C LEU A 59 2.42 4.30 -22.81
N ILE A 60 1.32 4.55 -23.53
CA ILE A 60 0.10 5.13 -22.95
C ILE A 60 -0.51 4.16 -21.94
N GLU A 61 -0.60 2.88 -22.28
CA GLU A 61 -1.12 1.83 -21.39
C GLU A 61 -0.28 1.71 -20.12
N ALA A 62 1.05 1.73 -20.25
CA ALA A 62 1.99 1.69 -19.13
C ALA A 62 1.80 2.90 -18.19
N GLN A 63 1.65 4.11 -18.75
CA GLN A 63 1.42 5.32 -17.97
C GLN A 63 0.10 5.26 -17.19
N ARG A 64 -0.95 4.75 -17.84
CA ARG A 64 -2.25 4.56 -17.19
C ARG A 64 -2.15 3.56 -16.04
N TYR A 65 -1.54 2.41 -16.26
CA TYR A 65 -1.30 1.40 -15.23
C TYR A 65 -0.54 1.96 -14.02
N ILE A 66 0.56 2.68 -14.26
CA ILE A 66 1.36 3.29 -13.18
C ILE A 66 0.54 4.32 -12.40
N SER A 67 -0.30 5.11 -13.07
CA SER A 67 -1.20 6.07 -12.42
C SER A 67 -2.22 5.36 -11.53
N ASP A 68 -2.82 4.29 -12.01
CA ASP A 68 -3.81 3.50 -11.28
C ASP A 68 -3.17 2.83 -10.05
N LEU A 69 -1.99 2.23 -10.23
CA LEU A 69 -1.23 1.63 -9.14
C LEU A 69 -0.86 2.67 -8.07
N ARG A 70 -0.42 3.87 -8.47
CA ARG A 70 -0.13 4.97 -7.53
C ARG A 70 -1.36 5.40 -6.75
N ARG A 71 -2.52 5.52 -7.41
CA ARG A 71 -3.78 5.88 -6.74
C ARG A 71 -4.17 4.83 -5.70
N GLN A 72 -4.02 3.56 -6.02
CA GLN A 72 -4.32 2.49 -5.07
C GLN A 72 -3.37 2.49 -3.89
N MET A 73 -2.05 2.53 -4.13
CA MET A 73 -1.05 2.62 -3.06
C MET A 73 -1.25 3.85 -2.17
N ALA A 74 -1.67 4.99 -2.72
CA ALA A 74 -1.96 6.19 -1.95
C ALA A 74 -3.23 6.06 -1.08
N GLY A 75 -4.21 5.26 -1.50
CA GLY A 75 -5.39 4.91 -0.70
C GLY A 75 -5.12 3.84 0.36
N CYS A 76 -3.97 3.17 0.30
CA CYS A 76 -3.48 2.20 1.29
C CYS A 76 -2.56 2.90 2.30
N ARG A 77 -3.09 3.72 3.21
CA ARG A 77 -2.28 4.36 4.24
C ARG A 77 -2.99 4.46 5.59
#